data_AF-A5JJH2-F1
#
_entry.id   AF-A5JJH2-F1
#
_cell.length_a   1.000
_cell.length_b   1.000
_cell.length_c   1.000
_cell.angle_alpha   90.00
_cell.angle_beta   90.00
_cell.angle_gamma   90.00
#
_symmetry.space_group_name_H-M   'P 1'
#
loop_
_entity.id
_entity.type
_entity.pdbx_description
1 polymer ?
#
loop_
_entity_poly.entity_id
_entity_poly.type
_entity_poly.pdbx_seq_one_letter_code
_entity_poly.pdbx_strand_id
1 'polypeptide(L)'
;MIKCNNKTFNNLLKLTILVNLLISCGLTGETKIKLESSAKAIVDEIDAIKKEAASRGVNFAAFTSSATGSRVAGTESGDFIKQAKVRAIAVAEKFVIAIEEEATKLKETGRSGEFSAMYDLIFEVSEPLERIGVQDMTKTVSMAAEENPPTTAQGVLEIARIMREKLIKVKGKQRLNSEATY
;
A
#
# COMPACT_ATOMS: atom_id res chain seq x y z
N MET A 1 4.38 34.59 13.68
CA MET A 1 5.12 33.58 12.89
C MET A 1 4.29 32.31 12.85
N ILE A 2 3.58 32.07 11.76
CA ILE A 2 2.73 30.88 11.60
C ILE A 2 3.66 29.71 11.27
N LYS A 3 3.82 28.77 12.22
CA LYS A 3 4.47 27.48 11.94
C LYS A 3 3.54 26.65 11.06
N CYS A 4 3.68 26.75 9.75
CA CYS A 4 3.07 25.81 8.82
C CYS A 4 3.73 24.44 9.04
N ASN A 5 2.94 23.50 9.56
CA ASN A 5 3.37 22.15 9.89
C ASN A 5 3.69 21.39 8.59
N ASN A 6 4.98 21.14 8.36
CA ASN A 6 5.59 20.66 7.11
C ASN A 6 5.28 19.17 6.78
N LYS A 7 4.16 18.62 7.28
CA LYS A 7 3.83 17.18 7.14
C LYS A 7 3.12 16.84 5.84
N THR A 8 2.26 17.73 5.33
CA THR A 8 1.62 17.57 4.01
C THR A 8 2.64 17.60 2.88
N PHE A 9 3.74 18.34 3.06
CA PHE A 9 4.82 18.45 2.08
C PHE A 9 5.53 17.12 1.83
N ASN A 10 5.80 16.28 2.84
CA ASN A 10 6.57 15.05 2.65
C ASN A 10 5.87 14.00 1.77
N ASN A 11 4.54 13.85 1.89
CA ASN A 11 3.80 12.90 1.07
C ASN A 11 3.56 13.44 -0.35
N LEU A 12 3.36 14.76 -0.49
CA LEU A 12 3.32 15.42 -1.79
C LEU A 12 4.68 15.30 -2.51
N LEU A 13 5.79 15.40 -1.76
CA LEU A 13 7.15 15.26 -2.29
C LEU A 13 7.42 13.83 -2.76
N LYS A 14 7.04 12.80 -1.98
CA LYS A 14 7.10 11.39 -2.40
C LYS A 14 6.25 11.10 -3.63
N LEU A 15 5.05 11.70 -3.73
CA LEU A 15 4.21 11.57 -4.93
C LEU A 15 4.81 12.27 -6.16
N THR A 16 5.43 13.44 -5.97
CA THR A 16 6.14 14.15 -7.05
C THR A 16 7.33 13.33 -7.57
N ILE A 17 7.99 12.58 -6.68
CA ILE A 17 9.05 11.64 -7.03
C ILE A 17 8.50 10.48 -7.89
N LEU A 18 7.33 9.93 -7.54
CA LEU A 18 6.65 8.91 -8.37
C LEU A 18 6.39 9.39 -9.80
N VAL A 19 5.92 10.64 -9.98
CA VAL A 19 5.61 11.18 -11.31
C VAL A 19 6.86 11.32 -12.19
N ASN A 20 8.03 11.59 -11.60
CA ASN A 20 9.30 11.72 -12.32
C ASN A 20 9.94 10.37 -12.66
N LEU A 21 9.87 9.37 -11.76
CA LEU A 21 10.39 8.02 -11.99
C LEU A 21 9.68 7.30 -13.15
N LEU A 22 8.38 7.52 -13.30
CA LEU A 22 7.55 6.82 -14.28
C LEU A 22 7.78 7.30 -15.72
N ILE A 23 8.16 8.57 -15.92
CA ILE A 23 8.44 9.13 -17.25
C ILE A 23 9.72 8.55 -17.84
N SER A 24 10.76 8.37 -17.02
CA SER A 24 12.04 7.83 -17.49
C SER A 24 11.99 6.34 -17.80
N CYS A 25 11.05 5.60 -17.20
CA CYS A 25 10.96 4.16 -17.33
C CYS A 25 9.90 3.69 -18.35
N GLY A 26 9.18 4.60 -19.00
CA GLY A 26 8.35 4.29 -20.19
C GLY A 26 6.86 4.14 -19.96
N LEU A 27 6.37 4.26 -18.72
CA LEU A 27 4.93 4.32 -18.46
C LEU A 27 4.36 5.64 -18.96
N THR A 28 3.45 5.58 -19.94
CA THR A 28 2.85 6.76 -20.59
C THR A 28 1.33 6.64 -20.73
N GLY A 29 0.68 7.73 -21.16
CA GLY A 29 -0.74 7.74 -21.50
C GLY A 29 -1.68 7.34 -20.36
N GLU A 30 -2.74 6.61 -20.71
CA GLU A 30 -3.79 6.19 -19.77
C GLU A 30 -3.28 5.25 -18.68
N THR A 31 -2.37 4.33 -19.00
CA THR A 31 -1.78 3.38 -18.04
C THR A 31 -1.07 4.12 -16.92
N LYS A 32 -0.24 5.13 -17.27
CA LYS A 32 0.44 5.97 -16.26
C LYS A 32 -0.57 6.62 -15.31
N ILE A 33 -1.55 7.31 -15.87
CA ILE A 33 -2.55 8.05 -15.08
C ILE A 33 -3.32 7.12 -14.14
N LYS A 34 -3.72 5.94 -14.64
CA LYS A 34 -4.46 4.95 -13.86
C LYS A 34 -3.64 4.39 -12.69
N LEU A 35 -2.37 4.07 -12.93
CA LEU A 35 -1.50 3.52 -11.89
C LEU A 35 -1.10 4.57 -10.85
N GLU A 36 -0.74 5.78 -11.28
CA GLU A 36 -0.41 6.89 -10.38
C GLU A 36 -1.60 7.30 -9.52
N SER A 37 -2.79 7.43 -10.11
CA SER A 37 -4.01 7.78 -9.37
C SER A 37 -4.39 6.69 -8.36
N SER A 38 -4.23 5.42 -8.73
CA SER A 38 -4.45 4.28 -7.82
C SER A 38 -3.45 4.27 -6.67
N ALA A 39 -2.15 4.51 -6.93
CA ALA A 39 -1.13 4.61 -5.88
C ALA A 39 -1.39 5.81 -4.96
N LYS A 40 -1.78 6.95 -5.54
CA LYS A 40 -2.17 8.17 -4.80
C LYS A 40 -3.33 7.90 -3.86
N ALA A 41 -4.34 7.14 -4.28
CA ALA A 41 -5.48 6.81 -3.44
C ALA A 41 -5.07 6.08 -2.15
N ILE A 42 -4.05 5.20 -2.20
CA ILE A 42 -3.52 4.53 -0.99
C ILE A 42 -2.91 5.56 -0.03
N VAL A 43 -2.07 6.45 -0.54
CA VAL A 43 -1.40 7.48 0.27
C VAL A 43 -2.42 8.41 0.91
N ASP A 44 -3.39 8.88 0.12
CA ASP A 44 -4.46 9.77 0.59
C ASP A 44 -5.32 9.11 1.67
N GLU A 45 -5.68 7.82 1.51
CA GLU A 45 -6.44 7.07 2.52
C GLU A 45 -5.65 6.90 3.82
N ILE A 46 -4.36 6.56 3.73
CA ILE A 46 -3.50 6.42 4.91
C ILE A 46 -3.33 7.75 5.65
N ASP A 47 -3.28 8.87 4.92
CA ASP A 47 -3.24 10.19 5.52
C ASP A 47 -4.57 10.59 6.16
N ALA A 48 -5.70 10.22 5.56
CA ALA A 48 -7.01 10.36 6.20
C ALA A 48 -7.07 9.58 7.51
N ILE A 49 -6.59 8.33 7.51
CA ILE A 49 -6.51 7.48 8.71
C ILE A 49 -5.62 8.13 9.77
N LYS A 50 -4.45 8.68 9.41
CA LYS A 50 -3.57 9.39 10.38
C LYS A 50 -4.26 10.58 11.03
N LYS A 51 -4.98 11.38 10.24
CA LYS A 51 -5.74 12.55 10.75
C LYS A 51 -6.84 12.09 11.70
N GLU A 52 -7.57 11.04 11.34
CA GLU A 52 -8.63 10.48 12.16
C GLU A 52 -8.07 9.91 13.48
N ALA A 53 -6.95 9.17 13.42
CA ALA A 53 -6.25 8.65 14.59
C ALA A 53 -5.89 9.76 15.57
N ALA A 54 -5.30 10.86 15.07
CA ALA A 54 -4.95 12.02 15.89
C ALA A 54 -6.17 12.67 16.54
N SER A 55 -7.29 12.79 15.81
CA SER A 55 -8.54 13.35 16.37
C SER A 55 -9.16 12.49 17.46
N ARG A 56 -8.90 11.18 17.44
CA ARG A 56 -9.38 10.19 18.41
C ARG A 56 -8.37 9.92 19.54
N GLY A 57 -7.24 10.65 19.60
CA GLY A 57 -6.19 10.43 20.59
C GLY A 57 -5.41 9.11 20.42
N VAL A 58 -5.54 8.45 19.28
CA VAL A 58 -4.86 7.17 18.98
C VAL A 58 -3.46 7.46 18.44
N ASN A 59 -2.43 6.95 19.13
CA ASN A 59 -1.06 7.05 18.66
C ASN A 59 -0.84 6.18 17.41
N PHE A 60 -0.33 6.77 16.33
CA PHE A 60 -0.06 6.05 15.09
C PHE A 60 0.96 4.90 15.26
N ALA A 61 1.85 4.98 16.26
CA ALA A 61 2.74 3.87 16.62
C ALA A 61 1.98 2.61 17.09
N ALA A 62 0.73 2.75 17.54
CA ALA A 62 -0.10 1.62 17.95
C ALA A 62 -0.48 0.70 16.77
N PHE A 63 -0.37 1.18 15.52
CA PHE A 63 -0.63 0.36 14.34
C PHE A 63 0.40 -0.75 14.13
N THR A 64 1.66 -0.48 14.49
CA THR A 64 2.82 -1.38 14.30
C THR A 64 3.25 -2.06 15.59
N SER A 65 2.95 -1.48 16.75
CA SER A 65 3.23 -2.10 18.05
C SER A 65 2.51 -3.45 18.11
N SER A 66 3.26 -4.50 18.45
CA SER A 66 2.89 -5.91 18.54
C SER A 66 1.77 -6.25 19.55
N ALA A 67 0.92 -5.30 19.91
CA ALA A 67 -0.36 -5.57 20.57
C ALA A 67 -1.36 -6.19 19.57
N THR A 68 -0.92 -7.23 18.86
CA THR A 68 -1.79 -8.18 18.22
C THR A 68 -2.66 -8.82 19.29
N GLY A 69 -3.96 -8.54 19.24
CA GLY A 69 -4.99 -9.51 19.62
C GLY A 69 -5.64 -9.34 20.98
N SER A 70 -4.92 -9.04 22.06
CA SER A 70 -5.48 -9.26 23.41
C SER A 70 -5.47 -8.08 24.38
N ARG A 71 -4.65 -7.04 24.19
CA ARG A 71 -4.59 -5.89 25.12
C ARG A 71 -5.43 -4.67 24.71
N VAL A 72 -5.87 -4.64 23.45
CA VAL A 72 -6.60 -3.49 22.83
C VAL A 72 -7.89 -3.96 22.13
N ALA A 73 -8.09 -5.27 21.99
CA ALA A 73 -9.34 -5.82 21.48
C ALA A 73 -10.48 -5.52 22.47
N GLY A 74 -11.59 -4.98 21.97
CA GLY A 74 -12.71 -4.51 22.80
C GLY A 74 -12.57 -3.07 23.32
N THR A 75 -11.58 -2.30 22.84
CA THR A 75 -11.48 -0.86 23.10
C THR A 75 -11.75 -0.07 21.80
N GLU A 76 -12.34 1.12 21.91
CA GLU A 76 -12.63 1.98 20.75
C GLU A 76 -11.38 2.25 19.89
N SER A 77 -10.21 2.37 20.53
CA SER A 77 -8.93 2.57 19.85
C SER A 77 -8.49 1.33 19.06
N GLY A 78 -8.71 0.12 19.59
CA GLY A 78 -8.37 -1.13 18.91
C GLY A 78 -9.28 -1.41 17.73
N ASP A 79 -10.57 -1.13 17.86
CA ASP A 79 -11.54 -1.29 16.78
C ASP A 79 -11.29 -0.28 15.66
N PHE A 80 -10.95 0.96 16.01
CA PHE A 80 -10.49 1.96 15.05
C PHE A 80 -9.26 1.47 14.27
N ILE A 81 -8.23 0.94 14.95
CA ILE A 81 -7.01 0.43 14.30
C ILE A 81 -7.34 -0.72 13.32
N LYS A 82 -8.21 -1.67 13.73
CA LYS A 82 -8.66 -2.77 12.86
C LYS A 82 -9.38 -2.24 11.61
N GLN A 83 -10.34 -1.33 11.79
CA GLN A 83 -11.10 -0.75 10.68
C GLN A 83 -10.20 0.06 9.74
N ALA A 84 -9.28 0.85 10.28
CA ALA A 84 -8.29 1.59 9.51
C ALA A 84 -7.40 0.66 8.67
N LYS A 85 -6.91 -0.46 9.23
CA LYS A 85 -6.18 -1.48 8.46
C LYS A 85 -7.02 -2.04 7.32
N VAL A 86 -8.28 -2.39 7.58
CA VAL A 86 -9.19 -2.94 6.55
C VAL A 86 -9.45 -1.92 5.44
N ARG A 87 -9.65 -0.64 5.77
CA ARG A 87 -9.84 0.44 4.79
C ARG A 87 -8.61 0.64 3.90
N ALA A 88 -7.42 0.75 4.49
CA ALA A 88 -6.17 0.89 3.74
C ALA A 88 -5.95 -0.32 2.81
N ILE A 89 -6.20 -1.54 3.31
CA ILE A 89 -6.09 -2.77 2.50
C ILE A 89 -7.09 -2.76 1.34
N ALA A 90 -8.34 -2.31 1.55
CA ALA A 90 -9.33 -2.27 0.48
C ALA A 90 -8.95 -1.33 -0.66
N VAL A 91 -8.27 -0.21 -0.36
CA VAL A 91 -7.74 0.70 -1.39
C VAL A 91 -6.52 0.08 -2.07
N ALA A 92 -5.63 -0.58 -1.32
CA ALA A 92 -4.48 -1.28 -1.87
C ALA A 92 -4.87 -2.45 -2.79
N GLU A 93 -5.92 -3.21 -2.46
CA GLU A 93 -6.45 -4.27 -3.34
C GLU A 93 -6.85 -3.72 -4.71
N LYS A 94 -7.46 -2.52 -4.78
CA LYS A 94 -7.81 -1.88 -6.05
C LYS A 94 -6.58 -1.48 -6.87
N PHE A 95 -5.54 -0.97 -6.21
CA PHE A 95 -4.27 -0.67 -6.86
C PHE A 95 -3.62 -1.94 -7.43
N VAL A 96 -3.60 -3.03 -6.67
CA VAL A 96 -3.03 -4.31 -7.15
C VAL A 96 -3.80 -4.84 -8.35
N ILE A 97 -5.13 -4.75 -8.34
CA ILE A 97 -5.95 -5.10 -9.51
C ILE A 97 -5.60 -4.21 -10.72
N ALA A 98 -5.40 -2.91 -10.52
CA ALA A 98 -4.97 -2.03 -11.60
C ALA A 98 -3.60 -2.43 -12.17
N ILE A 99 -2.64 -2.83 -11.31
CA ILE A 99 -1.35 -3.38 -11.77
C ILE A 99 -1.58 -4.67 -12.57
N GLU A 100 -2.39 -5.62 -12.09
CA GLU A 100 -2.68 -6.88 -12.77
C GLU A 100 -3.30 -6.64 -14.16
N GLU A 101 -4.27 -5.74 -14.26
CA GLU A 101 -4.93 -5.36 -15.50
C GLU A 101 -3.95 -4.72 -16.50
N GLU A 102 -3.15 -3.75 -16.05
CA GLU A 102 -2.23 -3.02 -16.94
C GLU A 102 -1.03 -3.88 -17.35
N ALA A 103 -0.49 -4.72 -16.45
CA ALA A 103 0.56 -5.68 -16.80
C ALA A 103 0.06 -6.71 -17.82
N THR A 104 -1.19 -7.15 -17.70
CA THR A 104 -1.81 -8.08 -18.67
C THR A 104 -1.97 -7.42 -20.05
N LYS A 105 -2.40 -6.15 -20.11
CA LYS A 105 -2.51 -5.42 -21.39
C LYS A 105 -1.16 -5.25 -22.08
N LEU A 106 -0.11 -4.99 -21.30
CA LEU A 106 1.24 -4.81 -21.81
C LEU A 106 1.98 -6.14 -22.05
N LYS A 107 1.37 -7.30 -21.85
CA LYS A 107 2.05 -8.60 -21.92
C LYS A 107 2.82 -8.83 -23.23
N GLU A 108 2.24 -8.43 -24.36
CA GLU A 108 2.82 -8.67 -25.69
C GLU A 108 3.64 -7.48 -26.23
N THR A 109 3.43 -6.28 -25.69
CA THR A 109 3.98 -5.02 -26.25
C THR A 109 4.87 -4.25 -25.28
N GLY A 110 4.78 -4.57 -23.99
CA GLY A 110 5.45 -3.88 -22.90
C GLY A 110 6.95 -4.11 -22.89
N ARG A 111 7.68 -3.08 -22.52
CA ARG A 111 9.12 -3.08 -22.38
C ARG A 111 9.51 -3.33 -20.93
N SER A 112 10.72 -3.87 -20.72
CA SER A 112 11.25 -4.12 -19.38
C SER A 112 11.22 -2.89 -18.46
N GLY A 113 11.43 -1.69 -19.02
CA GLY A 113 11.29 -0.43 -18.28
C GLY A 113 9.88 -0.20 -17.74
N GLU A 114 8.83 -0.50 -18.50
CA GLU A 114 7.44 -0.31 -18.08
C GLU A 114 7.10 -1.27 -16.93
N PHE A 115 7.58 -2.51 -17.00
CA PHE A 115 7.41 -3.49 -15.94
C PHE A 115 8.20 -3.14 -14.67
N SER A 116 9.42 -2.60 -14.83
CA SER A 116 10.21 -2.10 -13.70
C SER A 116 9.51 -0.92 -13.02
N ALA A 117 8.92 -0.02 -13.81
CA ALA A 117 8.15 1.12 -13.31
C ALA A 117 6.87 0.69 -12.55
N MET A 118 6.20 -0.38 -13.00
CA MET A 118 5.10 -1.00 -12.25
C MET A 118 5.59 -1.57 -10.91
N TYR A 119 6.74 -2.23 -10.89
CA TYR A 119 7.33 -2.71 -9.64
C TYR A 119 7.70 -1.57 -8.69
N ASP A 120 8.31 -0.49 -9.18
CA ASP A 120 8.65 0.68 -8.37
C ASP A 120 7.40 1.23 -7.67
N LEU A 121 6.26 1.28 -8.37
CA LEU A 121 4.98 1.65 -7.77
C LEU A 121 4.53 0.68 -6.67
N ILE A 122 4.59 -0.63 -6.92
CA ILE A 122 4.24 -1.66 -5.93
C ILE A 122 5.12 -1.51 -4.68
N PHE A 123 6.43 -1.31 -4.87
CA PHE A 123 7.39 -1.15 -3.79
C PHE A 123 7.15 0.16 -3.01
N GLU A 124 6.91 1.27 -3.68
CA GLU A 124 6.65 2.56 -3.00
C GLU A 124 5.37 2.55 -2.17
N VAL A 125 4.30 1.87 -2.63
CA VAL A 125 3.06 1.76 -1.84
C VAL A 125 3.17 0.73 -0.71
N SER A 126 4.19 -0.15 -0.73
CA SER A 126 4.43 -1.13 0.32
C SER A 126 4.87 -0.47 1.64
N GLU A 127 5.67 0.60 1.59
CA GLU A 127 6.11 1.36 2.76
C GLU A 127 4.95 1.93 3.61
N PRO A 128 4.01 2.71 3.05
CA PRO A 128 2.94 3.29 3.83
C PRO A 128 1.99 2.21 4.37
N LEU A 129 1.81 1.09 3.65
CA LEU A 129 1.06 -0.07 4.15
C LEU A 129 1.75 -0.72 5.36
N GLU A 130 3.06 -0.80 5.34
CA GLU A 130 3.81 -1.31 6.48
C GLU A 130 3.68 -0.40 7.71
N ARG A 131 3.70 0.92 7.50
CA ARG A 131 3.47 1.91 8.56
C ARG A 131 2.07 1.84 9.16
N ILE A 132 1.06 1.35 8.41
CA ILE A 132 -0.28 1.09 8.95
C ILE A 132 -0.42 -0.31 9.57
N GLY A 133 0.69 -1.04 9.74
CA GLY A 133 0.72 -2.32 10.45
C GLY A 133 0.45 -3.54 9.56
N VAL A 134 0.60 -3.40 8.25
CA VAL A 134 0.75 -4.54 7.32
C VAL A 134 2.22 -4.96 7.33
N GLN A 135 2.63 -5.62 8.42
CA GLN A 135 4.04 -5.91 8.72
C GLN A 135 4.76 -6.65 7.58
N ASP A 136 6.04 -6.31 7.37
CA ASP A 136 6.94 -6.89 6.37
C ASP A 136 6.47 -6.75 4.91
N MET A 137 5.62 -5.77 4.59
CA MET A 137 5.10 -5.63 3.23
C MET A 137 6.22 -5.25 2.24
N THR A 138 7.12 -4.34 2.62
CA THR A 138 8.28 -3.95 1.79
C THR A 138 9.18 -5.15 1.49
N LYS A 139 9.54 -5.91 2.53
CA LYS A 139 10.33 -7.15 2.42
C LYS A 139 9.63 -8.21 1.58
N THR A 140 8.32 -8.37 1.73
CA THR A 140 7.52 -9.34 0.96
C THR A 140 7.59 -9.01 -0.54
N VAL A 141 7.46 -7.73 -0.90
CA VAL A 141 7.52 -7.26 -2.29
C VAL A 141 8.95 -7.39 -2.85
N SER A 142 9.98 -7.03 -2.09
CA SER A 142 11.36 -7.11 -2.58
C SER A 142 11.81 -8.57 -2.81
N MET A 143 11.49 -9.48 -1.89
CA MET A 143 11.80 -10.90 -2.06
C MET A 143 11.05 -11.50 -3.25
N ALA A 144 9.78 -11.12 -3.45
CA ALA A 144 9.03 -11.55 -4.62
C ALA A 144 9.69 -11.10 -5.93
N ALA A 145 10.29 -9.91 -5.97
CA ALA A 145 11.00 -9.40 -7.14
C ALA A 145 12.38 -10.04 -7.36
N GLU A 146 13.03 -10.53 -6.31
CA GLU A 146 14.24 -11.36 -6.44
C GLU A 146 13.92 -12.71 -7.09
N GLU A 147 12.83 -13.35 -6.66
CA GLU A 147 12.37 -14.63 -7.22
C GLU A 147 11.74 -14.45 -8.62
N ASN A 148 11.06 -13.33 -8.86
CA ASN A 148 10.33 -13.02 -10.09
C ASN A 148 10.73 -11.64 -10.60
N PRO A 149 11.88 -11.50 -11.29
CA PRO A 149 12.37 -10.21 -11.75
C PRO A 149 11.31 -9.42 -12.54
N PRO A 150 11.10 -8.13 -12.24
CA PRO A 150 10.05 -7.30 -12.85
C PRO A 150 10.46 -6.79 -14.25
N THR A 151 11.04 -7.67 -15.07
CA THR A 151 11.44 -7.37 -16.45
C THR A 151 10.40 -7.79 -17.48
N THR A 152 9.34 -8.47 -17.05
CA THR A 152 8.23 -8.97 -17.87
C THR A 152 6.89 -8.80 -17.16
N ALA A 153 5.79 -8.87 -17.91
CA ALA A 153 4.45 -8.89 -17.35
C ALA A 153 4.25 -10.02 -16.34
N GLN A 154 4.81 -11.22 -16.60
CA GLN A 154 4.69 -12.36 -15.69
C GLN A 154 5.37 -12.08 -14.34
N GLY A 155 6.56 -11.46 -14.35
CA GLY A 155 7.24 -11.07 -13.12
C GLY A 155 6.41 -10.09 -12.28
N VAL A 156 5.87 -9.05 -12.93
CA VAL A 156 5.00 -8.06 -12.26
C VAL A 156 3.71 -8.68 -11.72
N LEU A 157 3.06 -9.56 -12.50
CA LEU A 157 1.84 -10.26 -12.08
C LEU A 157 2.08 -11.12 -10.84
N GLU A 158 3.23 -11.81 -10.76
CA GLU A 158 3.55 -12.65 -9.62
C GLU A 158 3.84 -11.84 -8.35
N ILE A 159 4.59 -10.74 -8.49
CA ILE A 159 4.81 -9.79 -7.39
C ILE A 159 3.48 -9.21 -6.89
N ALA A 160 2.61 -8.80 -7.82
CA ALA A 160 1.27 -8.29 -7.52
C ALA A 160 0.41 -9.32 -6.78
N ARG A 161 0.42 -10.58 -7.24
CA ARG A 161 -0.26 -11.71 -6.60
C ARG A 161 0.22 -11.91 -5.16
N ILE A 162 1.53 -11.94 -4.93
CA ILE A 162 2.12 -12.12 -3.60
C ILE A 162 1.73 -10.96 -2.66
N MET A 163 1.76 -9.71 -3.16
CA MET A 163 1.27 -8.55 -2.40
C MET A 163 -0.21 -8.71 -2.03
N ARG A 164 -1.06 -9.12 -2.98
CA ARG A 164 -2.49 -9.35 -2.78
C ARG A 164 -2.76 -10.41 -1.72
N GLU A 165 -2.05 -11.53 -1.75
CA GLU A 165 -2.20 -12.60 -0.77
C GLU A 165 -1.85 -12.15 0.64
N LYS A 166 -0.77 -11.36 0.78
CA LYS A 166 -0.40 -10.75 2.05
C LYS A 166 -1.49 -9.81 2.56
N LEU A 167 -2.05 -8.96 1.69
CA LEU A 167 -3.16 -8.05 2.01
C LEU A 167 -4.38 -8.82 2.51
N ILE A 168 -4.82 -9.86 1.78
CA ILE A 168 -5.96 -10.71 2.15
C ILE A 168 -5.73 -11.40 3.50
N LYS A 169 -4.53 -11.94 3.73
CA LYS A 169 -4.15 -12.57 5.01
C LYS A 169 -4.26 -11.60 6.18
N VAL A 170 -3.78 -10.36 6.02
CA VAL A 170 -3.86 -9.35 7.08
C VAL A 170 -5.30 -8.90 7.31
N LYS A 171 -6.09 -8.72 6.24
CA LYS A 171 -7.53 -8.40 6.30
C LYS A 171 -8.32 -9.48 7.05
N GLY A 172 -8.05 -10.75 6.77
CA GLY A 172 -8.66 -11.90 7.46
C GLY A 172 -8.39 -11.86 8.96
N LYS A 173 -7.15 -11.59 9.38
CA LYS A 173 -6.78 -11.44 10.80
C LYS A 173 -7.51 -10.29 11.52
N GLN A 174 -7.92 -9.25 10.80
CA GLN A 174 -8.70 -8.15 11.41
C GLN A 174 -10.14 -8.56 11.70
N ARG A 175 -10.69 -9.51 10.91
CA ARG A 175 -12.06 -10.01 11.03
C ARG A 175 -12.20 -11.17 12.02
N LEU A 176 -11.18 -12.03 12.12
CA LEU A 176 -11.21 -13.22 12.99
C LEU A 176 -11.09 -12.91 14.50
N ASN A 177 -10.63 -11.71 14.87
CA ASN A 177 -10.45 -11.31 16.27
C ASN A 177 -11.69 -10.60 16.86
N SER A 178 -12.89 -10.87 16.34
CA SER A 178 -14.17 -10.47 16.97
C SER A 178 -14.82 -11.59 17.80
N GLU A 179 -14.30 -12.82 17.76
CA GLU A 179 -14.87 -13.99 18.45
C GLU A 179 -13.86 -14.68 19.39
N ALA A 180 -13.21 -13.91 20.25
CA ALA A 180 -12.64 -14.45 21.48
C ALA A 180 -13.50 -13.96 22.65
N THR A 181 -14.71 -14.49 22.73
CA THR A 181 -15.63 -14.28 23.86
C THR A 181 -15.90 -15.61 24.52
N TYR A 182 -15.49 -15.67 25.80
CA TYR A 182 -15.72 -16.67 26.85
C TYR A 182 -14.83 -17.92 26.86
#